data_AF-A0A2G9M056-F1
#
_entry.id   AF-A0A2G9M056-F1
#
_cell.length_a   1.000
_cell.length_b   1.000
_cell.length_c   1.000
_cell.angle_alpha   90.00
_cell.angle_beta   90.00
_cell.angle_gamma   90.00
#
_symmetry.space_group_name_H-M   'P 1'
#
loop_
_entity.id
_entity.type
_entity.pdbx_description
1 polymer ?
#
loop_
_entity_poly.entity_id
_entity_poly.type
_entity_poly.pdbx_seq_one_letter_code
_entity_poly.pdbx_strand_id
1 'polypeptide(L)'
;MTELLYLKDCYLKEFEAIVELVEGNRIEPDRTAFYPESGGQPADFGEISCDGKSARVVMVKKEGGRVLHELEKPAEEIGIKQGCTIKASIDWDRRYTFMRYHTACHVLAAVITKEEQGVEITGNQIALDRTRMDFSLENFDKEKIKQYEEEANKEIAKALP
;
A
#
# COMPACT_ATOMS: atom_id res chain seq x y z
N MET A 1 13.96 14.74 0.07
CA MET A 1 12.59 14.37 0.50
C MET A 1 12.02 13.56 -0.63
N THR A 2 11.74 12.29 -0.39
CA THR A 2 11.31 11.36 -1.43
C THR A 2 10.02 11.81 -2.11
N GLU A 3 10.04 11.94 -3.43
CA GLU A 3 8.85 12.15 -4.25
C GLU A 3 7.99 10.88 -4.28
N LEU A 4 6.73 10.99 -3.88
CA LEU A 4 5.79 9.87 -3.76
C LEU A 4 5.04 9.65 -5.08
N LEU A 5 5.61 8.87 -5.99
CA LEU A 5 5.07 8.63 -7.34
C LEU A 5 3.69 7.95 -7.28
N TYR A 6 3.45 7.10 -6.29
CA TYR A 6 2.16 6.42 -6.10
C TYR A 6 0.97 7.36 -5.81
N LEU A 7 1.23 8.62 -5.43
CA LEU A 7 0.18 9.64 -5.29
C LEU A 7 -0.16 10.31 -6.63
N LYS A 8 0.72 10.21 -7.63
CA LYS A 8 0.53 10.79 -8.97
C LYS A 8 -0.05 9.77 -9.93
N ASP A 9 0.45 8.55 -9.88
CA ASP A 9 -0.02 7.42 -10.67
C ASP A 9 0.03 6.14 -9.82
N CYS A 10 -1.14 5.70 -9.36
CA CYS A 10 -1.26 4.49 -8.54
C CYS A 10 -1.09 3.18 -9.35
N TYR A 11 -1.08 3.26 -10.68
CA TYR A 11 -0.85 2.14 -11.59
C TYR A 11 0.59 2.04 -12.08
N LEU A 12 1.48 2.97 -11.68
CA LEU A 12 2.90 2.90 -11.99
C LEU A 12 3.55 1.69 -11.29
N LYS A 13 4.06 0.76 -12.09
CA LYS A 13 4.61 -0.53 -11.60
C LYS A 13 6.14 -0.55 -11.56
N GLU A 14 6.76 0.20 -12.46
CA GLU A 14 8.20 0.24 -12.65
C GLU A 14 8.66 1.70 -12.71
N PHE A 15 9.84 1.98 -12.15
CA PHE A 15 10.41 3.33 -12.15
C PHE A 15 11.92 3.29 -11.97
N GLU A 16 12.58 4.38 -12.34
CA GLU A 16 13.99 4.64 -12.03
C GLU A 16 14.11 5.70 -10.95
N ALA A 17 15.09 5.58 -10.06
CA ALA A 17 15.35 6.54 -8.99
C ALA A 17 16.84 6.66 -8.69
N ILE A 18 17.24 7.77 -8.08
CA ILE A 18 18.59 7.99 -7.54
C ILE A 18 18.56 7.68 -6.05
N VAL A 19 19.52 6.89 -5.58
CA VAL A 19 19.63 6.56 -4.15
C VAL A 19 20.26 7.74 -3.39
N GLU A 20 19.51 8.37 -2.50
CA GLU A 20 19.97 9.50 -1.67
C GLU A 20 20.71 9.03 -0.40
N LEU A 21 20.39 7.83 0.10
CA LEU A 21 20.95 7.28 1.34
C LEU A 21 21.06 5.75 1.27
N VAL A 22 22.10 5.21 1.91
CA VAL A 22 22.29 3.77 2.14
C VAL A 22 22.68 3.52 3.59
N GLU A 23 21.93 2.66 4.28
CA GLU A 23 22.15 2.24 5.67
C GLU A 23 22.07 0.70 5.76
N GLY A 24 23.18 0.02 5.50
CA GLY A 24 23.24 -1.45 5.50
C GLY A 24 22.36 -2.06 4.41
N ASN A 25 21.23 -2.65 4.79
CA ASN A 25 20.22 -3.18 3.85
C ASN A 25 19.07 -2.21 3.59
N ARG A 26 19.09 -0.98 4.12
CA ARG A 26 18.06 0.04 3.89
C ARG A 26 18.56 1.10 2.93
N ILE A 27 17.67 1.58 2.07
CA ILE A 27 17.96 2.69 1.15
C ILE A 27 16.83 3.72 1.16
N GLU A 28 17.17 4.98 0.87
CA GLU A 28 16.20 6.04 0.57
C GLU A 28 16.41 6.50 -0.87
N PRO A 29 15.48 6.25 -1.80
CA PRO A 29 15.51 6.85 -3.13
C PRO A 29 14.92 8.27 -3.12
N ASP A 30 15.32 9.08 -4.10
CA ASP A 30 14.79 10.44 -4.35
C ASP A 30 13.30 10.42 -4.72
N ARG A 31 12.81 9.31 -5.29
CA ARG A 31 11.41 9.06 -5.63
C ARG A 31 11.05 7.59 -5.53
N THR A 32 9.78 7.29 -5.23
CA THR A 32 9.32 5.90 -5.12
C THR A 32 7.87 5.72 -5.53
N ALA A 33 7.60 4.63 -6.26
CA ALA A 33 6.24 4.13 -6.47
C ALA A 33 5.83 3.08 -5.42
N PHE A 34 6.76 2.53 -4.61
CA PHE A 34 6.39 1.67 -3.48
C PHE A 34 5.61 2.45 -2.42
N TYR A 35 4.50 1.88 -2.00
CA TYR A 35 3.68 2.37 -0.90
C TYR A 35 4.29 1.91 0.43
N PRO A 36 4.65 2.84 1.32
CA PRO A 36 5.06 2.51 2.68
C PRO A 36 3.86 2.05 3.49
N GLU A 37 4.07 1.10 4.41
CA GLU A 37 3.02 0.68 5.34
C GLU A 37 2.38 1.88 6.04
N SER A 38 1.07 2.03 5.90
CA SER A 38 0.32 3.16 6.44
C SER A 38 -1.18 2.90 6.43
N GLY A 39 -1.90 3.46 7.41
CA GLY A 39 -3.37 3.46 7.42
C GLY A 39 -4.02 2.07 7.35
N GLY A 40 -3.39 1.05 7.93
CA GLY A 40 -3.87 -0.35 7.89
C GLY A 40 -3.54 -1.11 6.60
N GLN A 41 -3.00 -0.44 5.58
CA GLN A 41 -2.51 -1.09 4.36
C GLN A 41 -1.03 -1.50 4.52
N PRO A 42 -0.69 -2.79 4.31
CA PRO A 42 0.68 -3.25 4.35
C PRO A 42 1.56 -2.59 3.30
N ALA A 43 2.87 -2.55 3.55
CA ALA A 43 3.85 -2.09 2.57
C ALA A 43 3.81 -2.93 1.28
N ASP A 44 4.17 -2.29 0.18
CA ASP A 44 4.50 -3.01 -1.02
C ASP A 44 5.83 -3.72 -0.92
N PHE A 45 5.93 -4.80 -1.68
CA PHE A 45 7.17 -5.51 -1.96
C PHE A 45 7.49 -5.40 -3.45
N GLY A 46 8.66 -5.87 -3.84
CA GLY A 46 9.06 -5.90 -5.24
C GLY A 46 10.56 -6.15 -5.36
N GLU A 47 11.16 -5.62 -6.42
CA GLU A 47 12.57 -5.80 -6.73
C GLU A 47 13.24 -4.47 -7.05
N ILE A 48 14.48 -4.30 -6.59
CA ILE A 48 15.35 -3.20 -6.96
C ILE A 48 16.61 -3.79 -7.58
N SER A 49 17.07 -3.19 -8.68
CA SER A 49 18.29 -3.58 -9.39
C SER A 49 19.23 -2.41 -9.65
N CYS A 50 20.52 -2.71 -9.63
CA CYS A 50 21.63 -1.80 -9.93
C CYS A 50 22.71 -2.59 -10.68
N ASP A 51 23.18 -2.08 -11.82
CA ASP A 51 24.24 -2.70 -12.63
C ASP A 51 24.06 -4.22 -12.89
N GLY A 52 22.82 -4.66 -13.14
CA GLY A 52 22.50 -6.05 -13.45
C GLY A 52 22.41 -6.98 -12.23
N LYS A 53 22.60 -6.48 -11.01
CA LYS A 53 22.31 -7.21 -9.76
C LYS A 53 21.00 -6.73 -9.16
N SER A 54 20.27 -7.61 -8.49
CA SER A 54 18.99 -7.27 -7.87
C SER A 54 18.82 -7.82 -6.46
N ALA A 55 17.95 -7.19 -5.68
CA ALA A 55 17.46 -7.66 -4.38
C ALA A 55 15.96 -7.40 -4.27
N ARG A 56 15.27 -8.27 -3.52
CA ARG A 56 13.88 -8.02 -3.14
C ARG A 56 13.79 -6.90 -2.11
N VAL A 57 12.80 -6.03 -2.30
CA VAL A 57 12.30 -5.12 -1.27
C VAL A 57 11.32 -5.89 -0.40
N VAL A 58 11.62 -6.01 0.89
CA VAL A 58 10.84 -6.81 1.86
C VAL A 58 10.08 -5.96 2.86
N MET A 59 10.35 -4.65 2.90
CA MET A 59 9.59 -3.70 3.70
C MET A 59 9.77 -2.28 3.15
N VAL A 60 8.75 -1.44 3.29
CA VAL A 60 8.84 0.00 3.01
C VAL A 60 8.16 0.75 4.15
N LYS A 61 8.87 1.69 4.77
CA LYS A 61 8.38 2.43 5.95
C LYS A 61 8.62 3.92 5.83
N LYS A 62 7.72 4.69 6.45
CA LYS A 62 7.94 6.12 6.72
C LYS A 62 8.54 6.28 8.11
N GLU A 63 9.81 6.68 8.20
CA GLU A 63 10.53 6.88 9.45
C GLU A 63 11.25 8.23 9.42
N GLY A 64 11.02 9.09 10.41
CA GLY A 64 11.70 10.41 10.49
C GLY A 64 11.46 11.33 9.29
N GLY A 65 10.34 11.18 8.56
CA GLY A 65 10.04 11.94 7.34
C GLY A 65 10.68 11.39 6.05
N ARG A 66 11.39 10.26 6.14
CA ARG A 66 12.00 9.53 5.02
C ARG A 66 11.16 8.34 4.60
N VAL A 67 11.28 7.92 3.34
CA VAL A 67 10.70 6.63 2.88
C VAL A 67 11.84 5.64 2.69
N LEU A 68 11.97 4.72 3.63
CA LEU A 68 13.05 3.73 3.66
C LEU A 68 12.57 2.41 3.07
N HIS A 69 13.36 1.86 2.15
CA HIS A 69 13.16 0.53 1.55
C HIS A 69 14.15 -0.44 2.17
N GLU A 70 13.65 -1.48 2.82
CA GLU A 70 14.46 -2.55 3.36
C GLU A 70 14.61 -3.67 2.32
N LEU A 71 15.86 -4.03 2.04
CA LEU A 71 16.24 -5.06 1.09
C LEU A 71 16.49 -6.38 1.83
N GLU A 72 16.24 -7.50 1.15
CA GLU A 72 16.49 -8.85 1.69
C GLU A 72 17.97 -9.15 1.97
N LYS A 73 18.88 -8.33 1.42
CA LYS A 73 20.34 -8.43 1.55
C LYS A 73 20.98 -7.04 1.58
N PRO A 74 22.21 -6.89 2.09
CA PRO A 74 22.91 -5.61 2.12
C PRO A 74 22.98 -4.93 0.75
N ALA A 75 22.79 -3.61 0.73
CA ALA A 75 22.79 -2.82 -0.50
C ALA A 75 24.14 -2.91 -1.25
N GLU A 76 25.24 -3.09 -0.52
CA GLU A 76 26.57 -3.25 -1.10
C GLU A 76 26.73 -4.53 -1.95
N GLU A 77 26.03 -5.62 -1.62
CA GLU A 77 26.13 -6.88 -2.35
C GLU A 77 25.58 -6.76 -3.79
N ILE A 78 24.57 -5.91 -3.95
CA ILE A 78 23.95 -5.55 -5.23
C ILE A 78 24.56 -4.29 -5.86
N GLY A 79 25.63 -3.75 -5.27
CA GLY A 79 26.35 -2.59 -5.81
C GLY A 79 25.61 -1.25 -5.65
N ILE A 80 24.52 -1.19 -4.87
CA ILE A 80 23.84 0.06 -4.57
C ILE A 80 24.72 0.92 -3.67
N LYS A 81 24.93 2.16 -4.11
CA LYS A 81 25.64 3.20 -3.37
C LYS A 81 24.85 4.48 -3.46
N GLN A 82 25.06 5.38 -2.51
CA GLN A 82 24.54 6.73 -2.61
C GLN A 82 24.95 7.36 -3.95
N GLY A 83 23.99 7.97 -4.64
CA GLY A 83 24.14 8.58 -5.95
C GLY A 83 23.96 7.63 -7.14
N CYS A 84 23.80 6.32 -6.94
CA CYS A 84 23.56 5.41 -8.06
C CYS A 84 22.10 5.48 -8.53
N THR A 85 21.90 5.17 -9.82
CA THR A 85 20.57 4.97 -10.39
C THR A 85 20.16 3.53 -10.20
N ILE A 86 18.94 3.32 -9.70
CA ILE A 86 18.32 2.02 -9.55
C ILE A 86 17.11 1.89 -10.48
N LYS A 87 16.82 0.65 -10.88
CA LYS A 87 15.54 0.27 -11.50
C LYS A 87 14.72 -0.50 -10.49
N ALA A 88 13.50 -0.09 -10.28
CA ALA A 88 12.58 -0.65 -9.31
C ALA A 88 11.32 -1.18 -9.99
N SER A 89 10.83 -2.32 -9.52
CA SER A 89 9.53 -2.88 -9.90
C SER A 89 8.75 -3.30 -8.65
N ILE A 90 7.45 -3.04 -8.62
CA ILE A 90 6.55 -3.43 -7.53
C ILE A 90 5.95 -4.80 -7.83
N ASP A 91 5.77 -5.62 -6.79
CA ASP A 91 4.91 -6.80 -6.84
C ASP A 91 3.45 -6.35 -7.12
N TRP A 92 3.10 -6.36 -8.41
CA TRP A 92 1.85 -5.78 -8.88
C TRP A 92 0.62 -6.53 -8.38
N ASP A 93 0.69 -7.86 -8.28
CA ASP A 93 -0.45 -8.66 -7.85
C ASP A 93 -0.78 -8.38 -6.37
N ARG A 94 0.25 -8.25 -5.53
CA ARG A 94 0.12 -7.78 -4.15
C ARG A 94 -0.49 -6.38 -4.10
N ARG A 95 0.11 -5.42 -4.81
CA ARG A 95 -0.34 -4.03 -4.83
C ARG A 95 -1.79 -3.92 -5.27
N TYR A 96 -2.15 -4.57 -6.38
CA TYR A 96 -3.48 -4.49 -6.96
C TYR A 96 -4.53 -5.13 -6.06
N THR A 97 -4.19 -6.23 -5.37
CA THR A 97 -5.04 -6.82 -4.34
C THR A 97 -5.35 -5.80 -3.23
N PHE A 98 -4.32 -5.11 -2.72
CA PHE A 98 -4.52 -4.08 -1.70
C PHE A 98 -5.33 -2.88 -2.20
N MET A 99 -5.11 -2.42 -3.43
CA MET A 99 -5.92 -1.36 -4.04
C MET A 99 -7.41 -1.76 -4.05
N ARG A 100 -7.71 -2.99 -4.49
CA ARG A 100 -9.09 -3.50 -4.52
C ARG A 100 -9.71 -3.58 -3.13
N TYR A 101 -8.98 -4.09 -2.15
CA TYR A 101 -9.46 -4.15 -0.77
C TYR A 101 -9.66 -2.77 -0.16
N HIS A 102 -8.73 -1.85 -0.38
CA HIS A 102 -8.82 -0.48 0.12
C HIS A 102 -10.04 0.23 -0.46
N THR A 103 -10.29 0.13 -1.77
CA THR A 103 -11.49 0.68 -2.42
C THR A 103 -12.76 0.02 -1.89
N ALA A 104 -12.78 -1.31 -1.75
CA ALA A 104 -13.94 -2.03 -1.21
C ALA A 104 -14.27 -1.59 0.22
N CYS A 105 -13.24 -1.34 1.05
CA CYS A 105 -13.41 -0.79 2.40
C CYS A 105 -14.07 0.59 2.38
N HIS A 106 -13.68 1.50 1.48
CA HIS A 106 -14.36 2.80 1.34
C HIS A 106 -15.81 2.67 0.90
N VAL A 107 -16.11 1.79 -0.06
CA VAL A 107 -17.48 1.56 -0.50
C VAL A 107 -18.33 1.01 0.64
N LEU A 108 -17.84 0.01 1.37
CA LEU A 108 -18.55 -0.56 2.52
C LEU A 108 -18.78 0.47 3.62
N ALA A 109 -17.76 1.29 3.93
CA ALA A 109 -17.90 2.39 4.87
C ALA A 109 -18.97 3.40 4.43
N ALA A 110 -19.00 3.78 3.15
CA ALA A 110 -19.99 4.72 2.62
C ALA A 110 -21.41 4.16 2.73
N VAL A 111 -21.62 2.87 2.48
CA VAL A 111 -22.92 2.20 2.66
C VAL A 111 -23.35 2.21 4.13
N ILE A 112 -22.47 1.78 5.03
CA ILE A 112 -22.80 1.66 6.47
C ILE A 112 -23.07 3.05 7.07
N THR A 113 -22.22 4.04 6.79
CA THR A 113 -22.37 5.40 7.35
C THR A 113 -23.57 6.16 6.79
N LYS A 114 -24.09 5.75 5.62
CA LYS A 114 -25.32 6.29 5.06
C LYS A 114 -26.57 5.76 5.78
N GLU A 115 -26.55 4.51 6.24
CA GLU A 115 -27.69 3.87 6.91
C GLU A 115 -27.67 4.04 8.44
N GLU A 116 -26.48 4.01 9.06
CA GLU A 116 -26.31 4.07 10.50
C GLU A 116 -25.81 5.45 10.95
N GLN A 117 -26.71 6.27 11.51
CA GLN A 117 -26.36 7.61 11.96
C GLN A 117 -25.38 7.57 13.14
N GLY A 118 -24.30 8.35 13.06
CA GLY A 118 -23.31 8.48 14.13
C GLY A 118 -22.34 7.31 14.26
N VAL A 119 -22.36 6.35 13.33
CA VAL A 119 -21.37 5.27 13.29
C VAL A 119 -19.99 5.83 12.89
N GLU A 120 -18.96 5.39 13.61
CA GLU A 120 -17.57 5.74 13.37
C GLU A 120 -16.79 4.49 12.93
N ILE A 121 -15.80 4.68 12.06
CA ILE A 121 -14.80 3.66 11.75
C ILE A 121 -13.75 3.71 12.85
N THR A 122 -13.68 2.66 13.67
CA THR A 122 -12.78 2.59 14.82
C THR A 122 -11.48 1.83 14.51
N GLY A 123 -11.42 1.14 13.37
CA GLY A 123 -10.24 0.41 12.94
C GLY A 123 -10.35 -0.11 11.51
N ASN A 124 -9.19 -0.35 10.89
CA ASN A 124 -9.09 -1.13 9.65
C ASN A 124 -7.75 -1.87 9.61
N GLN A 125 -7.75 -3.04 8.97
CA GLN A 125 -6.52 -3.77 8.67
C GLN A 125 -6.70 -4.56 7.37
N ILE A 126 -5.80 -4.33 6.41
CA ILE A 126 -5.71 -5.10 5.17
C ILE A 126 -4.62 -6.16 5.32
N ALA A 127 -4.88 -7.35 4.78
CA ALA A 127 -3.93 -8.44 4.58
C ALA A 127 -4.13 -9.03 3.17
N LEU A 128 -3.26 -9.96 2.76
CA LEU A 128 -3.32 -10.58 1.42
C LEU A 128 -4.55 -11.47 1.24
N ASP A 129 -4.96 -12.16 2.30
CA ASP A 129 -6.04 -13.16 2.30
C ASP A 129 -7.37 -12.60 2.79
N ARG A 130 -7.35 -11.50 3.55
CA ARG A 130 -8.53 -10.87 4.14
C ARG A 130 -8.33 -9.39 4.44
N THR A 131 -9.44 -8.67 4.58
CA THR A 131 -9.47 -7.32 5.14
C THR A 131 -10.48 -7.27 6.29
N ARG A 132 -10.27 -6.36 7.26
CA ARG A 132 -11.19 -6.11 8.38
C ARG A 132 -11.45 -4.62 8.50
N MET A 133 -12.70 -4.28 8.80
CA MET A 133 -13.11 -2.95 9.23
C MET A 133 -13.87 -3.06 10.55
N ASP A 134 -13.61 -2.13 11.46
CA ASP A 134 -14.23 -2.06 12.77
C ASP A 134 -15.12 -0.80 12.83
N PHE A 135 -16.36 -0.96 13.27
CA PHE A 135 -17.37 0.10 13.33
C PHE A 135 -17.96 0.20 14.75
N SER A 136 -18.29 1.41 15.20
CA SER A 136 -18.94 1.67 16.50
C SER A 136 -20.45 1.39 16.50
N LEU A 137 -20.87 0.25 15.94
CA LEU A 137 -22.28 -0.14 15.91
C LEU A 137 -22.76 -0.52 17.32
N GLU A 138 -23.93 -0.01 17.71
CA GLU A 138 -24.52 -0.31 19.02
C GLU A 138 -24.94 -1.79 19.16
N ASN A 139 -25.42 -2.40 18.06
CA ASN A 139 -25.90 -3.77 18.04
C ASN A 139 -25.38 -4.52 16.81
N PHE A 140 -25.00 -5.78 17.01
CA PHE A 140 -24.66 -6.68 15.92
C PHE A 140 -25.93 -7.29 15.32
N ASP A 141 -26.16 -7.07 14.03
CA ASP A 141 -27.27 -7.62 13.28
C ASP A 141 -26.76 -8.27 11.98
N LYS A 142 -26.92 -9.59 11.90
CA LYS A 142 -26.42 -10.39 10.77
C LYS A 142 -27.20 -10.12 9.48
N GLU A 143 -28.49 -9.81 9.55
CA GLU A 143 -29.29 -9.53 8.37
C GLU A 143 -28.91 -8.18 7.76
N LYS A 144 -28.72 -7.16 8.61
CA LYS A 144 -28.18 -5.87 8.20
C LYS A 144 -26.80 -5.98 7.56
N ILE A 145 -25.88 -6.74 8.17
CA ILE A 145 -24.53 -6.93 7.60
C ILE A 145 -24.61 -7.50 6.18
N LYS A 146 -25.51 -8.45 5.93
CA LYS A 146 -25.73 -8.99 4.59
C LYS A 146 -26.30 -7.96 3.63
N GLN A 147 -27.22 -7.11 4.10
CA GLN A 147 -27.76 -6.00 3.29
C GLN A 147 -26.66 -5.01 2.90
N TYR A 148 -25.76 -4.65 3.82
CA TYR A 148 -24.60 -3.79 3.53
C TYR A 148 -23.68 -4.38 2.46
N GLU A 149 -23.42 -5.69 2.53
CA GLU A 149 -22.64 -6.39 1.52
C GLU A 149 -23.33 -6.34 0.14
N GLU A 150 -24.63 -6.63 0.07
CA GLU A 150 -25.40 -6.59 -1.16
C GLU A 150 -25.43 -5.18 -1.78
N GLU A 151 -25.60 -4.14 -0.96
CA GLU A 151 -25.60 -2.75 -1.44
C GLU A 151 -24.20 -2.29 -1.88
N ALA A 152 -23.15 -2.64 -1.14
CA ALA A 152 -21.77 -2.35 -1.53
C ALA A 152 -21.44 -2.99 -2.89
N ASN A 153 -21.87 -4.23 -3.14
CA ASN A 153 -21.71 -4.89 -4.43
C ASN A 153 -22.48 -4.18 -5.56
N LYS A 154 -23.68 -3.64 -5.29
CA LYS A 154 -24.40 -2.81 -6.27
C LYS A 154 -23.65 -1.51 -6.58
N GLU A 155 -23.10 -0.84 -5.59
CA GLU A 155 -22.30 0.38 -5.80
C GLU A 155 -21.05 0.09 -6.64
N ILE A 156 -20.34 -1.01 -6.36
CA ILE A 156 -19.18 -1.46 -7.16
C ILE A 156 -19.59 -1.73 -8.61
N ALA A 157 -20.73 -2.39 -8.83
CA ALA A 157 -21.21 -2.73 -10.18
C ALA A 157 -21.54 -1.50 -11.05
N LYS A 158 -21.79 -0.33 -10.45
CA LYS A 158 -22.01 0.92 -11.18
C LYS A 158 -20.74 1.47 -11.84
N ALA A 159 -19.55 0.98 -11.45
CA ALA A 159 -18.26 1.41 -11.99
C ALA A 159 -18.09 2.94 -12.00
N LEU A 160 -18.44 3.57 -10.87
CA LEU A 160 -18.28 5.00 -10.68
C LEU A 160 -16.78 5.38 -10.74
N PRO A 161 -16.45 6.57 -11.30
CA PRO A 161 -15.07 7.05 -11.40
C PRO A 161 -14.44 7.37 -10.05
#